data_AF-A0A7W9WAX4-F1
#
_entry.id   AF-A0A7W9WAX4-F1
#
_cell.length_a   1.000
_cell.length_b   1.000
_cell.length_c   1.000
_cell.angle_alpha   90.00
_cell.angle_beta   90.00
_cell.angle_gamma   90.00
#
_symmetry.space_group_name_H-M   'P 1'
#
loop_
_entity.id
_entity.type
_entity.pdbx_description
1 polymer ?
#
loop_
_entity_poly.entity_id
_entity_poly.type
_entity_poly.pdbx_seq_one_letter_code
_entity_poly.pdbx_strand_id
1 'polypeptide(L)'
;MRPQGWVAGVLLLAACSPDSGGNAQTTAPLPTGHYEGPISYQGTELRVTLDLREVAPGKLQADVRFPQVPGLEFEATRLNYQEPQLQLAQGVGGISLQAVREGDFLRGVFSWDSVRTDFVWARRGEAAARPFREQILALRSAGGAQAGQLRIPDDTLTRHPAVALVAQPQTLAAAQTRAAYLARRGFVTLVVTAATPSAPSDSGGYRTTGLALAALRQHSAVDSGRVGCWVRGSLAPQVAAAASQTSPAHFVVLEAAPAATREQAAAYLPLSRQRVPVLALYAGLDTTTDVRESARRIRLVLGYLGNSQVRVYPQTNAEFLQRGRTSPDGQWQWPKPAAGYWEDLVDWLRRSGR
;
A
#
# COMPACT_ATOMS: atom_id res chain seq x y z
N MET A 1 -81.33 -48.88 40.38
CA MET A 1 -81.36 -47.54 39.75
C MET A 1 -80.06 -46.83 40.09
N ARG A 2 -79.17 -46.60 39.09
CA ARG A 2 -78.02 -45.65 39.03
C ARG A 2 -76.92 -45.73 40.13
N PRO A 3 -75.68 -45.27 39.87
CA PRO A 3 -74.81 -45.63 38.74
C PRO A 3 -73.40 -46.07 39.19
N GLN A 4 -72.74 -46.79 38.29
CA GLN A 4 -71.39 -47.34 38.36
C GLN A 4 -70.40 -46.30 37.84
N GLY A 5 -69.44 -45.88 38.68
CA GLY A 5 -68.44 -44.87 38.32
C GLY A 5 -67.41 -45.42 37.34
N TRP A 6 -67.30 -44.77 36.18
CA TRP A 6 -66.21 -44.96 35.22
C TRP A 6 -65.08 -43.98 35.54
N VAL A 7 -63.86 -44.49 35.75
CA VAL A 7 -62.63 -43.68 35.80
C VAL A 7 -62.11 -43.56 34.37
N ALA A 8 -62.20 -42.36 33.80
CA ALA A 8 -61.56 -42.02 32.55
C ALA A 8 -60.07 -41.76 32.79
N GLY A 9 -59.21 -42.61 32.20
CA GLY A 9 -57.78 -42.38 32.13
C GLY A 9 -57.47 -41.33 31.07
N VAL A 10 -56.83 -40.23 31.48
CA VAL A 10 -56.22 -39.26 30.58
C VAL A 10 -54.72 -39.57 30.50
N LEU A 11 -54.31 -40.17 29.38
CA LEU A 11 -52.93 -40.20 28.91
C LEU A 11 -52.66 -38.87 28.21
N LEU A 12 -51.92 -37.97 28.85
CA LEU A 12 -51.32 -36.81 28.18
C LEU A 12 -49.81 -36.99 28.10
N LEU A 13 -49.42 -37.33 26.88
CA LEU A 13 -48.12 -37.27 26.22
C LEU A 13 -47.12 -36.32 26.88
N ALA A 14 -46.01 -36.90 27.37
CA ALA A 14 -44.77 -36.20 27.61
C ALA A 14 -44.24 -35.67 26.27
N ALA A 15 -44.42 -34.37 26.03
CA ALA A 15 -43.73 -33.66 24.96
C ALA A 15 -42.29 -33.42 25.40
N CYS A 16 -41.39 -34.31 24.98
CA CYS A 16 -39.95 -34.03 24.98
C CYS A 16 -39.70 -32.87 24.01
N SER A 17 -39.49 -31.66 24.54
CA SER A 17 -38.81 -30.62 23.77
C SER A 17 -37.37 -31.06 23.59
N PRO A 18 -36.86 -31.25 22.36
CA PRO A 18 -35.43 -31.39 22.18
C PRO A 18 -34.83 -30.00 22.45
N ASP A 19 -34.06 -29.90 23.53
CA ASP A 19 -33.05 -28.87 23.71
C ASP A 19 -32.11 -28.93 22.51
N SER A 20 -32.50 -28.22 21.46
CA SER A 20 -31.62 -27.86 20.36
C SER A 20 -30.77 -26.69 20.83
N GLY A 21 -30.05 -26.90 21.93
CA GLY A 21 -28.88 -26.15 22.33
C GLY A 21 -27.78 -26.45 21.32
N GLY A 22 -28.00 -26.06 20.07
CA GLY A 22 -26.92 -25.88 19.13
C GLY A 22 -25.98 -24.88 19.76
N ASN A 23 -24.77 -25.34 20.06
CA ASN A 23 -23.61 -24.50 20.30
C ASN A 23 -23.46 -23.53 19.12
N ALA A 24 -24.26 -22.47 19.10
CA ALA A 24 -23.88 -21.23 18.48
C ALA A 24 -22.73 -20.73 19.35
N GLN A 25 -21.51 -21.15 19.00
CA GLN A 25 -20.31 -20.41 19.33
C GLN A 25 -20.66 -18.96 19.00
N THR A 26 -20.94 -18.19 20.04
CA THR A 26 -21.21 -16.77 19.96
C THR A 26 -19.85 -16.18 19.64
N THR A 27 -19.51 -16.18 18.34
CA THR A 27 -18.30 -15.56 17.84
C THR A 27 -18.36 -14.13 18.31
N ALA A 28 -17.48 -13.75 19.24
CA ALA A 28 -17.49 -12.40 19.74
C ALA A 28 -17.34 -11.43 18.57
N PRO A 29 -18.00 -10.27 18.63
CA PRO A 29 -17.98 -9.32 17.53
C PRO A 29 -16.54 -8.98 17.18
N LEU A 30 -16.22 -8.82 15.90
CA LEU A 30 -14.88 -8.40 15.49
C LEU A 30 -14.55 -6.99 16.04
N PRO A 31 -13.26 -6.62 16.21
CA PRO A 31 -12.86 -5.32 16.74
C PRO A 31 -13.00 -4.19 15.70
N THR A 32 -14.11 -4.11 14.97
CA THR A 32 -14.31 -3.13 13.90
C THR A 32 -14.64 -1.73 14.44
N GLY A 33 -14.19 -0.69 13.74
CA GLY A 33 -14.42 0.70 14.13
C GLY A 33 -13.24 1.62 13.86
N HIS A 34 -13.46 2.91 14.09
CA HIS A 34 -12.43 3.93 14.11
C HIS A 34 -11.86 4.02 15.53
N TYR A 35 -10.56 3.78 15.69
CA TYR A 35 -9.85 3.91 16.97
C TYR A 35 -8.89 5.08 16.90
N GLU A 36 -8.83 5.88 17.96
CA GLU A 36 -7.92 7.00 18.08
C GLU A 36 -7.24 6.98 19.44
N GLY A 37 -5.95 7.30 19.45
CA GLY A 37 -5.25 7.69 20.66
C GLY A 37 -3.79 8.03 20.40
N PRO A 38 -3.09 8.50 21.44
CA PRO A 38 -1.68 8.83 21.34
C PRO A 38 -0.77 7.59 21.45
N ILE A 39 0.43 7.75 20.93
CA ILE A 39 1.62 7.02 21.36
C ILE A 39 2.62 8.04 21.93
N SER A 40 3.38 7.67 22.96
CA SER A 40 4.27 8.60 23.67
C SER A 40 5.66 8.02 23.83
N TYR A 41 6.70 8.74 23.45
CA TYR A 41 8.07 8.28 23.62
C TYR A 41 8.99 9.45 23.97
N GLN A 42 9.77 9.31 25.04
CA GLN A 42 10.71 10.34 25.54
C GLN A 42 10.11 11.76 25.57
N GLY A 43 8.90 11.88 26.14
CA GLY A 43 8.23 13.16 26.32
C GLY A 43 7.58 13.75 25.07
N THR A 44 7.58 13.06 23.93
CA THR A 44 6.86 13.49 22.73
C THR A 44 5.70 12.56 22.40
N GLU A 45 4.57 13.17 22.02
CA GLU A 45 3.33 12.49 21.69
C GLU A 45 3.10 12.51 20.18
N LEU A 46 2.61 11.40 19.63
CA LEU A 46 2.13 11.31 18.26
C LEU A 46 0.73 10.71 18.26
N ARG A 47 -0.23 11.40 17.64
CA ARG A 47 -1.58 10.85 17.47
C ARG A 47 -1.62 9.82 16.36
N VAL A 48 -2.32 8.72 16.64
CA VAL A 48 -2.51 7.61 15.71
C VAL A 48 -4.01 7.33 15.58
N THR A 49 -4.44 7.08 14.35
CA THR A 49 -5.77 6.57 14.06
C THR A 49 -5.66 5.22 13.40
N LEU A 50 -6.51 4.28 13.82
CA LEU A 50 -6.65 2.95 13.26
C LEU A 50 -8.09 2.74 12.81
N ASP A 51 -8.29 2.56 11.51
CA ASP A 51 -9.58 2.12 10.97
C ASP A 51 -9.57 0.61 10.79
N LEU A 52 -10.42 -0.11 11.53
CA LEU A 52 -10.65 -1.55 11.38
C LEU A 52 -11.99 -1.83 10.72
N ARG A 53 -11.97 -2.60 9.63
CA ARG A 53 -13.14 -2.94 8.82
C ARG A 53 -13.22 -4.43 8.61
N GLU A 54 -14.43 -4.97 8.50
CA GLU A 54 -14.67 -6.32 8.00
C GLU A 54 -15.05 -6.23 6.52
N VAL A 55 -14.23 -6.82 5.64
CA VAL A 55 -14.44 -6.75 4.18
C VAL A 55 -15.12 -8.00 3.62
N ALA A 56 -15.11 -9.09 4.38
CA ALA A 56 -15.84 -10.33 4.17
C ALA A 56 -15.94 -11.03 5.55
N PRO A 57 -16.85 -12.00 5.74
CA PRO A 57 -17.01 -12.68 7.03
C PRO A 57 -15.67 -13.17 7.61
N GLY A 58 -15.29 -12.64 8.78
CA GLY A 58 -14.03 -12.96 9.49
C GLY A 58 -12.76 -12.35 8.88
N LYS A 59 -12.86 -11.66 7.74
CA LYS A 59 -11.72 -11.03 7.05
C LYS A 59 -11.65 -9.55 7.38
N LEU A 60 -10.69 -9.22 8.23
CA LEU A 60 -10.41 -7.84 8.59
C LEU A 60 -9.51 -7.13 7.58
N GLN A 61 -9.65 -5.81 7.56
CA GLN A 61 -8.78 -4.86 6.88
C GLN A 61 -8.48 -3.70 7.83
N ALA A 62 -7.23 -3.23 7.85
CA ALA A 62 -6.79 -2.16 8.73
C ALA A 62 -6.03 -1.07 7.96
N ASP A 63 -6.35 0.19 8.26
CA ASP A 63 -5.56 1.35 7.84
C ASP A 63 -5.06 2.09 9.06
N VAL A 64 -3.76 2.38 9.09
CA VAL A 64 -3.12 3.19 10.13
C VAL A 64 -2.71 4.52 9.53
N ARG A 65 -3.04 5.63 10.22
CA ARG A 65 -2.68 6.99 9.81
C ARG A 65 -2.13 7.77 10.99
N PHE A 66 -1.27 8.74 10.66
CA PHE A 66 -0.66 9.66 11.60
C PHE A 66 -1.05 11.09 11.21
N PRO A 67 -2.15 11.64 11.75
CA PRO A 67 -2.69 12.93 11.27
C PRO A 67 -1.69 14.09 11.31
N GLN A 68 -0.75 14.05 12.25
CA GLN A 68 0.30 15.07 12.43
C GLN A 68 1.50 14.88 11.48
N VAL A 69 1.59 13.75 10.77
CA VAL A 69 2.68 13.42 9.84
C VAL A 69 2.08 13.06 8.48
N PRO A 70 1.68 14.07 7.67
CA PRO A 70 1.12 13.82 6.34
C PRO A 70 2.04 12.97 5.47
N GLY A 71 1.46 12.02 4.74
CA GLY A 71 2.22 11.10 3.90
C GLY A 71 2.79 9.89 4.64
N LEU A 72 2.60 9.81 5.95
CA LEU A 72 2.81 8.58 6.71
C LEU A 72 1.47 7.92 7.00
N GLU A 73 1.17 6.92 6.19
CA GLU A 73 -0.03 6.11 6.31
C GLU A 73 0.23 4.77 5.63
N PHE A 74 -0.37 3.70 6.15
CA PHE A 74 -0.21 2.39 5.54
C PHE A 74 -1.42 1.50 5.79
N GLU A 75 -1.54 0.51 4.91
CA GLU A 75 -2.48 -0.59 5.05
C GLU A 75 -1.76 -1.74 5.74
N ALA A 76 -2.40 -2.38 6.72
CA ALA A 76 -1.79 -3.54 7.34
C ALA A 76 -1.68 -4.70 6.33
N THR A 77 -0.46 -5.14 6.04
CA THR A 77 -0.21 -6.29 5.16
C THR A 77 -0.36 -7.61 5.91
N ARG A 78 -0.17 -7.58 7.23
CA ARG A 78 -0.43 -8.69 8.14
C ARG A 78 -1.40 -8.21 9.20
N LEU A 79 -2.54 -8.89 9.29
CA LEU A 79 -3.58 -8.60 10.25
C LEU A 79 -4.14 -9.93 10.75
N ASN A 80 -4.02 -10.17 12.05
CA ASN A 80 -4.54 -11.35 12.72
C ASN A 80 -5.32 -10.92 13.96
N TYR A 81 -6.52 -11.46 14.11
CA TYR A 81 -7.32 -11.29 15.31
C TYR A 81 -7.67 -12.66 15.86
N GLN A 82 -7.19 -12.93 17.08
CA GLN A 82 -7.53 -14.10 17.86
C GLN A 82 -7.95 -13.57 19.21
N GLU A 83 -9.26 -13.51 19.45
CA GLU A 83 -9.82 -12.84 20.61
C GLU A 83 -9.09 -13.22 21.91
N PRO A 84 -8.72 -12.25 22.76
CA PRO A 84 -8.93 -10.80 22.63
C PRO A 84 -7.79 -10.07 21.89
N GLN A 85 -6.85 -10.79 21.28
CA GLN A 85 -5.61 -10.26 20.74
C GLN A 85 -5.74 -9.83 19.28
N LEU A 86 -5.24 -8.63 18.99
CA LEU A 86 -5.10 -8.07 17.66
C LEU A 86 -3.61 -7.87 17.35
N GLN A 87 -3.16 -8.35 16.20
CA GLN A 87 -1.81 -8.13 15.69
C GLN A 87 -1.89 -7.51 14.31
N LEU A 88 -1.17 -6.41 14.09
CA LEU A 88 -1.07 -5.75 12.80
C LEU A 88 0.37 -5.35 12.46
N ALA A 89 0.73 -5.40 11.18
CA ALA A 89 2.02 -4.93 10.71
C ALA A 89 1.95 -4.40 9.27
N GLN A 90 2.75 -3.37 8.98
CA GLN A 90 2.95 -2.79 7.64
C GLN A 90 3.76 -3.72 6.70
N GLY A 91 4.61 -4.58 7.26
CA GLY A 91 5.56 -5.39 6.49
C GLY A 91 6.75 -5.84 7.34
N VAL A 92 7.87 -6.17 6.68
CA VAL A 92 9.15 -6.48 7.33
C VAL A 92 9.89 -5.18 7.63
N GLY A 93 10.31 -4.97 8.88
CA GLY A 93 11.06 -3.78 9.29
C GLY A 93 10.25 -2.47 9.34
N GLY A 94 8.92 -2.54 9.17
CA GLY A 94 8.00 -1.41 9.25
C GLY A 94 7.34 -1.26 10.63
N ILE A 95 6.22 -0.55 10.66
CA ILE A 95 5.41 -0.37 11.87
C ILE A 95 4.68 -1.67 12.21
N SER A 96 4.66 -2.04 13.50
CA SER A 96 3.87 -3.14 14.03
C SER A 96 3.17 -2.77 15.32
N LEU A 97 2.04 -3.42 15.58
CA LEU A 97 1.24 -3.24 16.77
C LEU A 97 0.65 -4.55 17.25
N GLN A 98 0.65 -4.72 18.56
CA GLN A 98 0.01 -5.83 19.27
C GLN A 98 -0.92 -5.22 20.32
N ALA A 99 -2.19 -5.58 20.30
CA ALA A 99 -3.20 -5.08 21.23
C ALA A 99 -4.00 -6.22 21.85
N VAL A 100 -4.52 -5.96 23.03
CA VAL A 100 -5.65 -6.66 23.65
C VAL A 100 -6.85 -5.74 23.54
N ARG A 101 -8.00 -6.30 23.13
CA ARG A 101 -9.28 -5.61 23.13
C ARG A 101 -9.95 -5.72 24.49
N GLU A 102 -10.33 -4.58 25.04
CA GLU A 102 -11.06 -4.44 26.30
C GLU A 102 -12.29 -3.54 26.05
N GLY A 103 -13.43 -4.14 25.71
CA GLY A 103 -14.63 -3.40 25.32
C GLY A 103 -14.40 -2.55 24.07
N ASP A 104 -14.47 -1.23 24.23
CA ASP A 104 -14.23 -0.21 23.21
C ASP A 104 -12.77 0.30 23.19
N PHE A 105 -11.88 -0.31 23.96
CA PHE A 105 -10.47 0.05 24.01
C PHE A 105 -9.58 -1.00 23.36
N LEU A 106 -8.51 -0.54 22.73
CA LEU A 106 -7.35 -1.33 22.35
C LEU A 106 -6.17 -0.88 23.19
N ARG A 107 -5.59 -1.81 23.95
CA ARG A 107 -4.40 -1.55 24.77
C ARG A 107 -3.28 -2.46 24.33
N GLY A 108 -2.08 -1.93 24.19
CA GLY A 108 -0.93 -2.77 23.93
C GLY A 108 0.32 -2.01 23.54
N VAL A 109 1.12 -2.61 22.67
CA VAL A 109 2.45 -2.16 22.31
C VAL A 109 2.51 -1.79 20.84
N PHE A 110 2.99 -0.57 20.58
CA PHE A 110 3.34 -0.07 19.28
C PHE A 110 4.86 -0.12 19.09
N SER A 111 5.31 -0.65 17.96
CA SER A 111 6.74 -0.72 17.60
C SER A 111 6.99 -0.07 16.25
N TRP A 112 8.01 0.78 16.19
CA TRP A 112 8.43 1.47 14.97
C TRP A 112 9.91 1.80 15.04
N ASP A 113 10.68 1.24 14.09
CA ASP A 113 12.14 1.31 14.12
C ASP A 113 12.69 0.72 15.43
N SER A 114 13.48 1.47 16.20
CA SER A 114 13.94 1.09 17.53
C SER A 114 12.98 1.49 18.67
N VAL A 115 11.88 2.18 18.36
CA VAL A 115 10.93 2.66 19.37
C VAL A 115 9.91 1.58 19.70
N ARG A 116 9.71 1.37 21.00
CA ARG A 116 8.63 0.54 21.55
C ARG A 116 7.92 1.34 22.63
N THR A 117 6.62 1.51 22.50
CA THR A 117 5.79 2.26 23.45
C THR A 117 4.46 1.57 23.67
N ASP A 118 3.93 1.72 24.87
CA ASP A 118 2.56 1.33 25.17
C ASP A 118 1.58 2.36 24.59
N PHE A 119 0.34 1.93 24.38
CA PHE A 119 -0.76 2.80 23.99
C PHE A 119 -2.09 2.30 24.55
N VAL A 120 -3.05 3.23 24.61
CA VAL A 120 -4.47 2.95 24.84
C VAL A 120 -5.27 3.77 23.84
N TRP A 121 -5.96 3.11 22.93
CA TRP A 121 -6.78 3.74 21.90
C TRP A 121 -8.24 3.43 22.14
N ALA A 122 -9.09 4.45 22.02
CA ALA A 122 -10.53 4.31 22.22
C ALA A 122 -11.25 4.28 20.87
N ARG A 123 -12.29 3.45 20.77
CA ARG A 123 -13.21 3.44 19.64
C ARG A 123 -14.02 4.74 19.63
N ARG A 124 -14.04 5.44 18.51
CA ARG A 124 -14.71 6.73 18.28
C ARG A 124 -15.83 6.67 17.25
N GLY A 125 -16.22 5.45 16.84
CA GLY A 125 -17.33 5.22 15.93
C GLY A 125 -17.00 4.19 14.86
N GLU A 126 -17.71 4.27 13.75
CA GLU A 126 -17.50 3.41 12.59
C GLU A 126 -16.23 3.83 11.82
N ALA A 127 -15.54 2.85 11.25
CA ALA A 127 -14.41 3.12 10.36
C ALA A 127 -14.93 3.70 9.04
N ALA A 128 -14.45 4.88 8.66
CA ALA A 128 -14.81 5.51 7.39
C ALA A 128 -14.50 4.57 6.20
N ALA A 129 -15.29 4.59 5.13
CA ALA A 129 -14.97 3.81 3.94
C ALA A 129 -13.60 4.22 3.35
N ARG A 130 -12.92 3.29 2.67
CA ARG A 130 -11.72 3.66 1.91
C ARG A 130 -12.12 4.58 0.75
N PRO A 131 -11.34 5.64 0.46
CA PRO A 131 -11.66 6.57 -0.63
C PRO A 131 -11.26 6.01 -2.01
N PHE A 132 -11.20 4.68 -2.13
CA PHE A 132 -10.93 3.95 -3.35
C PHE A 132 -11.46 2.53 -3.23
N ARG A 133 -11.81 1.95 -4.37
CA ARG A 133 -12.26 0.55 -4.51
C ARG A 133 -11.11 -0.31 -5.02
N GLU A 134 -11.04 -1.55 -4.54
CA GLU A 134 -10.05 -2.52 -4.99
C GLU A 134 -10.69 -3.57 -5.91
N GLN A 135 -9.99 -3.94 -6.98
CA GLN A 135 -10.41 -4.96 -7.94
C GLN A 135 -9.20 -5.80 -8.38
N ILE A 136 -9.45 -7.05 -8.74
CA ILE A 136 -8.43 -7.88 -9.38
C ILE A 136 -8.56 -7.73 -10.89
N LEU A 137 -7.48 -7.28 -11.55
CA LEU A 137 -7.42 -7.15 -13.00
C LEU A 137 -6.60 -8.29 -13.59
N ALA A 138 -7.20 -9.04 -14.51
CA ALA A 138 -6.51 -10.11 -15.21
C ALA A 138 -5.66 -9.54 -16.37
N LEU A 139 -4.36 -9.82 -16.34
CA LEU A 139 -3.37 -9.47 -17.35
C LEU A 139 -3.07 -10.73 -18.16
N ARG A 140 -3.66 -10.82 -19.35
CA ARG A 140 -3.53 -12.00 -20.22
C ARG A 140 -2.43 -11.78 -21.24
N SER A 141 -1.61 -12.82 -21.46
CA SER A 141 -0.62 -12.88 -22.51
C SER A 141 -0.62 -14.26 -23.16
N ALA A 142 0.04 -14.39 -24.32
CA ALA A 142 0.21 -15.68 -24.98
C ALA A 142 0.93 -16.72 -24.09
N GLY A 143 1.72 -16.28 -23.10
CA GLY A 143 2.47 -17.14 -22.19
C GLY A 143 1.80 -17.36 -20.82
N GLY A 144 0.54 -16.98 -20.66
CA GLY A 144 -0.21 -17.17 -19.41
C GLY A 144 -0.94 -15.91 -18.92
N ALA A 145 -1.68 -16.07 -17.83
CA ALA A 145 -2.41 -15.00 -17.16
C ALA A 145 -1.77 -14.66 -15.81
N GLN A 146 -1.66 -13.36 -15.53
CA GLN A 146 -1.22 -12.82 -14.25
C GLN A 146 -2.36 -11.95 -13.68
N ALA A 147 -2.53 -11.94 -12.36
CA ALA A 147 -3.43 -11.00 -11.70
C ALA A 147 -2.66 -9.75 -11.23
N GLY A 148 -3.25 -8.58 -11.43
CA GLY A 148 -2.83 -7.33 -10.81
C GLY A 148 -3.89 -6.79 -9.85
N GLN A 149 -3.46 -6.01 -8.86
CA GLN A 149 -4.36 -5.33 -7.93
C GLN A 149 -4.64 -3.92 -8.46
N LEU A 150 -5.85 -3.69 -8.94
CA LEU A 150 -6.33 -2.41 -9.44
C LEU A 150 -7.00 -1.64 -8.30
N ARG A 151 -6.71 -0.36 -8.19
CA ARG A 151 -7.36 0.57 -7.26
C ARG A 151 -7.92 1.74 -8.03
N ILE A 152 -9.20 2.01 -7.82
CA ILE A 152 -9.95 3.04 -8.51
C ILE A 152 -10.42 4.04 -7.46
N PRO A 153 -10.07 5.34 -7.56
CA PRO A 153 -10.59 6.36 -6.66
C PRO A 153 -12.11 6.30 -6.55
N ASP A 154 -12.62 6.55 -5.35
CA ASP A 154 -14.06 6.64 -5.11
C ASP A 154 -14.47 8.12 -5.06
N ASP A 155 -14.42 8.75 -6.23
CA ASP A 155 -14.79 10.15 -6.43
C ASP A 155 -15.76 10.32 -7.61
N THR A 156 -16.09 11.56 -7.97
CA THR A 156 -17.10 11.88 -8.99
C THR A 156 -16.56 11.85 -10.44
N LEU A 157 -15.26 11.66 -10.64
CA LEU A 157 -14.66 11.63 -11.97
C LEU A 157 -14.90 10.28 -12.64
N THR A 158 -15.15 10.31 -13.95
CA THR A 158 -15.38 9.09 -14.73
C THR A 158 -14.10 8.49 -15.30
N ARG A 159 -13.05 9.31 -15.46
CA ARG A 159 -11.74 8.90 -15.98
C ARG A 159 -10.62 9.56 -15.18
N HIS A 160 -9.59 8.78 -14.90
CA HIS A 160 -8.46 9.19 -14.08
C HIS A 160 -7.13 8.98 -14.80
N PRO A 161 -6.10 9.80 -14.51
CA PRO A 161 -4.73 9.40 -14.82
C PRO A 161 -4.39 8.08 -14.11
N ALA A 162 -3.55 7.27 -14.72
CA ALA A 162 -3.23 5.94 -14.21
C ALA A 162 -1.72 5.67 -14.08
N VAL A 163 -1.37 4.88 -13.06
CA VAL A 163 0.01 4.46 -12.79
C VAL A 163 0.07 2.94 -12.64
N ALA A 164 0.87 2.28 -13.47
CA ALA A 164 1.28 0.90 -13.26
C ALA A 164 2.50 0.84 -12.32
N LEU A 165 2.34 0.27 -11.12
CA LEU A 165 3.44 0.05 -10.19
C LEU A 165 3.96 -1.37 -10.39
N VAL A 166 5.17 -1.48 -10.96
CA VAL A 166 5.83 -2.76 -11.28
C VAL A 166 6.82 -3.09 -10.19
N ALA A 167 6.53 -4.15 -9.44
CA ALA A 167 7.28 -4.52 -8.23
C ALA A 167 7.82 -5.95 -8.30
N GLN A 168 8.95 -6.19 -7.65
CA GLN A 168 9.40 -7.54 -7.27
C GLN A 168 8.75 -7.95 -5.94
N PRO A 169 8.75 -9.25 -5.58
CA PRO A 169 8.24 -9.70 -4.28
C PRO A 169 8.81 -8.92 -3.10
N GLN A 170 10.12 -8.64 -3.09
CA GLN A 170 10.78 -7.85 -2.05
C GLN A 170 10.33 -6.38 -1.96
N THR A 171 9.81 -5.81 -3.05
CA THR A 171 9.36 -4.40 -3.12
C THR A 171 7.84 -4.26 -3.17
N LEU A 172 7.09 -5.37 -3.08
CA LEU A 172 5.65 -5.37 -3.28
C LEU A 172 4.92 -4.52 -2.22
N ALA A 173 5.27 -4.65 -0.94
CA ALA A 173 4.65 -3.86 0.14
C ALA A 173 4.87 -2.35 -0.04
N ALA A 174 6.06 -1.97 -0.49
CA ALA A 174 6.40 -0.59 -0.84
C ALA A 174 5.52 -0.08 -1.99
N ALA A 175 5.35 -0.87 -3.06
CA ALA A 175 4.48 -0.54 -4.19
C ALA A 175 3.01 -0.46 -3.78
N GLN A 176 2.51 -1.36 -2.93
CA GLN A 176 1.14 -1.29 -2.41
C GLN A 176 0.90 0.00 -1.61
N THR A 177 1.85 0.40 -0.76
CA THR A 177 1.75 1.67 -0.02
C THR A 177 1.68 2.87 -0.97
N ARG A 178 2.51 2.90 -2.01
CA ARG A 178 2.52 3.97 -3.03
C ARG A 178 1.23 3.99 -3.84
N ALA A 179 0.72 2.82 -4.21
CA ALA A 179 -0.55 2.66 -4.90
C ALA A 179 -1.71 3.21 -4.05
N ALA A 180 -1.75 2.89 -2.76
CA ALA A 180 -2.75 3.41 -1.82
C ALA A 180 -2.73 4.94 -1.77
N TYR A 181 -1.52 5.49 -1.61
CA TYR A 181 -1.30 6.92 -1.47
C TYR A 181 -1.80 7.70 -2.69
N LEU A 182 -1.52 7.17 -3.89
CA LEU A 182 -1.97 7.74 -5.16
C LEU A 182 -3.47 7.54 -5.42
N ALA A 183 -4.04 6.38 -5.08
CA ALA A 183 -5.47 6.11 -5.23
C ALA A 183 -6.31 7.07 -4.38
N ARG A 184 -5.86 7.39 -3.15
CA ARG A 184 -6.46 8.42 -2.28
C ARG A 184 -6.41 9.83 -2.88
N ARG A 185 -5.66 10.04 -3.96
CA ARG A 185 -5.40 11.35 -4.59
C ARG A 185 -5.87 11.43 -6.04
N GLY A 186 -6.77 10.52 -6.44
CA GLY A 186 -7.46 10.59 -7.73
C GLY A 186 -6.73 9.89 -8.89
N PHE A 187 -5.76 9.02 -8.60
CA PHE A 187 -5.10 8.20 -9.63
C PHE A 187 -5.64 6.76 -9.61
N VAL A 188 -5.90 6.19 -10.77
CA VAL A 188 -6.07 4.73 -10.88
C VAL A 188 -4.69 4.08 -10.77
N THR A 189 -4.54 3.11 -9.89
CA THR A 189 -3.25 2.43 -9.71
C THR A 189 -3.38 0.94 -9.94
N LEU A 190 -2.43 0.35 -10.67
CA LEU A 190 -2.36 -1.10 -10.87
C LEU A 190 -1.02 -1.60 -10.33
N VAL A 191 -1.06 -2.42 -9.29
CA VAL A 191 0.13 -3.09 -8.76
C VAL A 191 0.29 -4.45 -9.45
N VAL A 192 1.47 -4.69 -10.01
CA VAL A 192 1.81 -5.95 -10.67
C VAL A 192 3.16 -6.47 -10.17
N THR A 193 3.22 -7.78 -9.93
CA THR A 193 4.45 -8.45 -9.55
C THR A 193 5.19 -8.91 -10.81
N ALA A 194 6.43 -8.52 -10.99
CA ALA A 194 7.33 -9.09 -11.98
C ALA A 194 8.31 -10.05 -11.29
N ALA A 195 8.72 -11.10 -12.00
CA ALA A 195 9.76 -12.00 -11.52
C ALA A 195 11.07 -11.23 -11.29
N THR A 196 11.83 -11.66 -10.28
CA THR A 196 13.20 -11.17 -10.09
C THR A 196 14.03 -11.61 -11.30
N PRO A 197 14.69 -10.68 -12.02
CA PRO A 197 15.51 -11.06 -13.16
C PRO A 197 16.70 -11.89 -12.65
N SER A 198 16.83 -13.09 -13.19
CA SER A 198 18.01 -13.95 -13.05
C SER A 198 19.19 -13.46 -13.90
N ALA A 199 18.91 -12.73 -14.99
CA ALA A 199 19.88 -12.04 -15.83
C ALA A 199 19.35 -10.67 -16.32
N PRO A 200 20.23 -9.71 -16.67
CA PRO A 200 19.82 -8.39 -17.19
C PRO A 200 18.95 -8.47 -18.46
N SER A 201 19.13 -9.51 -19.26
CA SER A 201 18.37 -9.82 -20.48
C SER A 201 16.98 -10.43 -20.24
N ASP A 202 16.61 -10.69 -18.97
CA ASP A 202 15.33 -11.34 -18.68
C ASP A 202 14.15 -10.44 -19.04
N SER A 203 13.32 -10.95 -19.95
CA SER A 203 12.17 -10.22 -20.52
C SER A 203 10.95 -10.13 -19.59
N GLY A 204 11.02 -10.66 -18.36
CA GLY A 204 9.90 -10.72 -17.42
C GLY A 204 9.36 -9.33 -17.06
N GLY A 205 10.22 -8.46 -16.54
CA GLY A 205 9.84 -7.07 -16.19
C GLY A 205 9.34 -6.27 -17.40
N TYR A 206 9.95 -6.48 -18.57
CA TYR A 206 9.55 -5.84 -19.82
C TYR A 206 8.11 -6.23 -20.20
N ARG A 207 7.82 -7.54 -20.22
CA ARG A 207 6.50 -8.08 -20.59
C ARG A 207 5.42 -7.66 -19.59
N THR A 208 5.68 -7.80 -18.29
CA THR A 208 4.73 -7.41 -17.24
C THR A 208 4.36 -5.92 -17.33
N THR A 209 5.35 -5.07 -17.61
CA THR A 209 5.12 -3.62 -17.80
C THR A 209 4.25 -3.34 -19.02
N GLY A 210 4.57 -3.93 -20.18
CA GLY A 210 3.78 -3.75 -21.40
C GLY A 210 2.33 -4.17 -21.23
N LEU A 211 2.09 -5.32 -20.60
CA LEU A 211 0.75 -5.83 -20.29
C LEU A 211 -0.01 -4.92 -19.32
N ALA A 212 0.65 -4.43 -18.27
CA ALA A 212 0.04 -3.54 -17.29
C ALA A 212 -0.39 -2.21 -17.93
N LEU A 213 0.48 -1.61 -18.77
CA LEU A 213 0.16 -0.38 -19.50
C LEU A 213 -1.00 -0.60 -20.49
N ALA A 214 -0.99 -1.70 -21.23
CA ALA A 214 -2.06 -2.03 -22.16
C ALA A 214 -3.41 -2.24 -21.45
N ALA A 215 -3.40 -2.99 -20.34
CA ALA A 215 -4.61 -3.26 -19.56
C ALA A 215 -5.19 -1.99 -18.93
N LEU A 216 -4.35 -1.11 -18.39
CA LEU A 216 -4.79 0.20 -17.88
C LEU A 216 -5.45 1.04 -18.99
N ARG A 217 -4.84 1.12 -20.18
CA ARG A 217 -5.39 1.90 -21.31
C ARG A 217 -6.75 1.39 -21.80
N GLN A 218 -7.06 0.13 -21.57
CA GLN A 218 -8.34 -0.49 -21.93
C GLN A 218 -9.40 -0.38 -20.83
N HIS A 219 -9.01 0.01 -19.61
CA HIS A 219 -9.92 0.08 -18.47
C HIS A 219 -10.81 1.33 -18.56
N SER A 220 -12.12 1.18 -18.34
CA SER A 220 -13.11 2.26 -18.54
C SER A 220 -12.92 3.48 -17.62
N ALA A 221 -12.41 3.25 -16.40
CA ALA A 221 -12.11 4.31 -15.43
C ALA A 221 -10.78 5.06 -15.72
N VAL A 222 -10.04 4.70 -16.77
CA VAL A 222 -8.71 5.25 -17.05
C VAL A 222 -8.77 6.20 -18.25
N ASP A 223 -8.12 7.35 -18.12
CA ASP A 223 -7.73 8.17 -19.25
C ASP A 223 -6.54 7.50 -19.96
N SER A 224 -6.82 6.88 -21.11
CA SER A 224 -5.84 6.10 -21.88
C SER A 224 -4.65 6.93 -22.38
N GLY A 225 -4.79 8.26 -22.48
CA GLY A 225 -3.71 9.17 -22.83
C GLY A 225 -2.76 9.46 -21.67
N ARG A 226 -3.18 9.19 -20.42
CA ARG A 226 -2.48 9.59 -19.18
C ARG A 226 -2.05 8.38 -18.35
N VAL A 227 -1.48 7.38 -19.02
CA VAL A 227 -1.03 6.14 -18.40
C VAL A 227 0.50 6.11 -18.31
N GLY A 228 1.04 6.10 -17.10
CA GLY A 228 2.46 5.97 -16.82
C GLY A 228 2.82 4.74 -16.00
N CYS A 229 4.10 4.58 -15.67
CA CYS A 229 4.56 3.52 -14.78
C CYS A 229 5.50 4.03 -13.68
N TRP A 230 5.58 3.25 -12.61
CA TRP A 230 6.47 3.47 -11.47
C TRP A 230 7.20 2.16 -11.18
N VAL A 231 8.52 2.23 -11.09
CA VAL A 231 9.36 1.08 -10.73
C VAL A 231 10.41 1.47 -9.69
N ARG A 232 10.81 0.49 -8.87
CA ARG A 232 11.90 0.62 -7.92
C ARG A 232 13.05 -0.36 -8.20
N GLY A 233 14.28 0.11 -8.07
CA GLY A 233 15.47 -0.73 -8.02
C GLY A 233 15.80 -1.45 -9.32
N SER A 234 16.16 -2.72 -9.23
CA SER A 234 16.78 -3.49 -10.32
C SER A 234 15.88 -3.78 -11.52
N LEU A 235 14.57 -3.59 -11.41
CA LEU A 235 13.64 -3.69 -12.54
C LEU A 235 13.63 -2.45 -13.44
N ALA A 236 14.21 -1.34 -12.99
CA ALA A 236 14.11 -0.05 -13.69
C ALA A 236 14.58 -0.10 -15.15
N PRO A 237 15.70 -0.78 -15.51
CA PRO A 237 16.11 -0.94 -16.91
C PRO A 237 15.05 -1.61 -17.80
N GLN A 238 14.44 -2.71 -17.34
CA GLN A 238 13.45 -3.45 -18.14
C GLN A 238 12.14 -2.64 -18.28
N VAL A 239 11.75 -1.91 -17.23
CA VAL A 239 10.59 -1.01 -17.27
C VAL A 239 10.85 0.19 -18.18
N ALA A 240 12.07 0.73 -18.19
CA ALA A 240 12.46 1.83 -19.08
C ALA A 240 12.36 1.43 -20.56
N ALA A 241 12.86 0.24 -20.91
CA ALA A 241 12.67 -0.35 -22.24
C ALA A 241 11.17 -0.59 -22.53
N ALA A 242 10.47 -1.18 -21.55
CA ALA A 242 9.01 -1.24 -21.39
C ALA A 242 8.25 -0.04 -21.96
N ALA A 243 8.47 1.06 -21.27
CA ALA A 243 7.78 2.33 -21.40
C ALA A 243 8.17 3.11 -22.66
N SER A 244 9.17 2.68 -23.41
CA SER A 244 9.69 3.37 -24.60
C SER A 244 9.32 2.67 -25.92
N GLN A 245 8.39 1.70 -25.88
CA GLN A 245 7.91 1.00 -27.07
C GLN A 245 6.97 1.88 -27.92
N THR A 246 6.43 1.31 -29.01
CA THR A 246 5.55 1.97 -29.99
C THR A 246 4.38 2.74 -29.38
N SER A 247 3.85 2.28 -28.25
CA SER A 247 2.86 3.02 -27.45
C SER A 247 3.50 3.42 -26.11
N PRO A 248 4.37 4.45 -26.11
CA PRO A 248 5.21 4.77 -24.97
C PRO A 248 4.35 5.19 -23.77
N ALA A 249 4.85 4.96 -22.56
CA ALA A 249 4.21 5.44 -21.35
C ALA A 249 4.16 6.99 -21.38
N HIS A 250 3.10 7.56 -20.81
CA HIS A 250 2.97 9.01 -20.73
C HIS A 250 4.00 9.64 -19.80
N PHE A 251 4.44 8.90 -18.77
CA PHE A 251 5.51 9.25 -17.87
C PHE A 251 6.09 8.00 -17.20
N VAL A 252 7.28 8.13 -16.63
CA VAL A 252 7.92 7.09 -15.82
C VAL A 252 8.45 7.65 -14.50
N VAL A 253 8.15 6.99 -13.39
CA VAL A 253 8.76 7.24 -12.08
C VAL A 253 9.79 6.15 -11.80
N LEU A 254 11.02 6.55 -11.52
CA LEU A 254 12.16 5.68 -11.23
C LEU A 254 12.60 5.89 -9.78
N GLU A 255 12.36 4.94 -8.88
CA GLU A 255 12.90 4.97 -7.52
C GLU A 255 14.17 4.12 -7.42
N ALA A 256 15.25 4.68 -6.87
CA ALA A 256 16.50 3.96 -6.63
C ALA A 256 17.03 3.19 -7.86
N ALA A 257 16.78 3.73 -9.07
CA ALA A 257 17.16 3.09 -10.32
C ALA A 257 18.70 3.00 -10.44
N PRO A 258 19.28 1.79 -10.62
CA PRO A 258 20.72 1.62 -10.67
C PRO A 258 21.28 2.19 -11.98
N ALA A 259 22.30 3.03 -11.86
CA ALA A 259 23.00 3.60 -13.00
C ALA A 259 24.45 3.95 -12.64
N ALA A 260 25.11 3.19 -11.76
CA ALA A 260 26.45 3.50 -11.26
C ALA A 260 27.52 3.46 -12.36
N THR A 261 27.31 2.66 -13.41
CA THR A 261 28.21 2.55 -14.58
C THR A 261 27.60 3.19 -15.83
N ARG A 262 28.44 3.44 -16.84
CA ARG A 262 27.96 3.93 -18.16
C ARG A 262 27.02 2.93 -18.83
N GLU A 263 27.32 1.64 -18.70
CA GLU A 263 26.51 0.56 -19.26
C GLU A 263 25.11 0.52 -18.63
N GLN A 264 25.03 0.59 -17.30
CA GLN A 264 23.75 0.65 -16.60
C GLN A 264 22.96 1.91 -16.98
N ALA A 265 23.63 3.06 -17.10
CA ALA A 265 23.00 4.30 -17.52
C ALA A 265 22.46 4.23 -18.96
N ALA A 266 23.14 3.53 -19.87
CA ALA A 266 22.72 3.38 -21.27
C ALA A 266 21.34 2.69 -21.40
N ALA A 267 20.95 1.87 -20.42
CA ALA A 267 19.64 1.23 -20.41
C ALA A 267 18.45 2.21 -20.34
N TYR A 268 18.69 3.46 -19.93
CA TYR A 268 17.65 4.50 -19.86
C TYR A 268 17.59 5.42 -21.09
N LEU A 269 18.50 5.25 -22.06
CA LEU A 269 18.49 6.01 -23.32
C LEU A 269 17.17 5.89 -24.11
N PRO A 270 16.45 4.74 -24.14
CA PRO A 270 15.17 4.65 -24.81
C PRO A 270 14.15 5.70 -24.34
N LEU A 271 14.12 6.02 -23.04
CA LEU A 271 13.20 7.01 -22.48
C LEU A 271 13.48 8.41 -23.05
N SER A 272 14.76 8.77 -23.13
CA SER A 272 15.21 10.05 -23.69
C SER A 272 14.92 10.14 -25.20
N ARG A 273 15.18 9.07 -25.96
CA ARG A 273 14.89 9.00 -27.40
C ARG A 273 13.41 9.17 -27.72
N GLN A 274 12.55 8.57 -26.90
CA GLN A 274 11.09 8.68 -27.03
C GLN A 274 10.50 9.92 -26.32
N ARG A 275 11.36 10.76 -25.71
CA ARG A 275 10.98 11.96 -24.94
C ARG A 275 9.95 11.67 -23.85
N VAL A 276 10.01 10.49 -23.24
CA VAL A 276 9.12 10.13 -22.13
C VAL A 276 9.54 10.94 -20.90
N PRO A 277 8.65 11.73 -20.27
CA PRO A 277 8.96 12.43 -19.02
C PRO A 277 9.32 11.46 -17.91
N VAL A 278 10.44 11.72 -17.22
CA VAL A 278 10.92 10.85 -16.14
C VAL A 278 11.10 11.61 -14.83
N LEU A 279 10.56 11.08 -13.74
CA LEU A 279 10.91 11.51 -12.38
C LEU A 279 11.75 10.43 -11.72
N ALA A 280 13.07 10.67 -11.60
CA ALA A 280 13.97 9.80 -10.87
C ALA A 280 14.14 10.29 -9.42
N LEU A 281 13.93 9.39 -8.47
CA LEU A 281 13.87 9.64 -7.04
C LEU A 281 14.92 8.78 -6.35
N TYR A 282 15.77 9.41 -5.56
CA TYR A 282 16.79 8.74 -4.77
C TYR A 282 16.73 9.16 -3.32
N ALA A 283 16.82 8.19 -2.41
CA ALA A 283 16.98 8.42 -1.00
C ALA A 283 18.47 8.47 -0.64
N GLY A 284 18.91 9.53 0.03
CA GLY A 284 20.33 9.82 0.23
C GLY A 284 21.08 8.83 1.12
N LEU A 285 20.38 8.06 1.96
CA LEU A 285 20.96 7.01 2.82
C LEU A 285 20.59 5.60 2.32
N ASP A 286 20.09 5.47 1.09
CA ASP A 286 19.85 4.16 0.50
C ASP A 286 21.18 3.48 0.15
N THR A 287 21.43 2.34 0.79
CA THR A 287 22.65 1.53 0.59
C THR A 287 22.47 0.45 -0.48
N THR A 288 21.28 0.30 -1.05
CA THR A 288 20.99 -0.70 -2.08
C THR A 288 21.43 -0.26 -3.48
N THR A 289 21.76 1.02 -3.65
CA THR A 289 22.23 1.60 -4.91
C THR A 289 23.31 2.65 -4.63
N ASP A 290 24.25 2.84 -5.55
CA ASP A 290 25.15 3.99 -5.50
C ASP A 290 24.36 5.24 -5.90
N VAL A 291 23.73 5.88 -4.90
CA VAL A 291 22.83 7.03 -5.08
C VAL A 291 23.52 8.17 -5.82
N ARG A 292 24.76 8.47 -5.44
CA ARG A 292 25.50 9.61 -5.98
C ARG A 292 25.81 9.39 -7.47
N GLU A 293 26.39 8.24 -7.80
CA GLU A 293 26.76 7.93 -9.17
C GLU A 293 25.54 7.70 -10.06
N SER A 294 24.52 6.99 -9.55
CA SER A 294 23.30 6.70 -10.30
C SER A 294 22.53 7.98 -10.61
N ALA A 295 22.27 8.84 -9.62
CA ALA A 295 21.57 10.10 -9.84
C ALA A 295 22.31 11.01 -10.83
N ARG A 296 23.65 11.08 -10.73
CA ARG A 296 24.47 11.86 -11.65
C ARG A 296 24.33 11.35 -13.08
N ARG A 297 24.46 10.04 -13.29
CA ARG A 297 24.43 9.43 -14.64
C ARG A 297 23.04 9.41 -15.25
N ILE A 298 22.00 9.14 -14.47
CA ILE A 298 20.61 9.28 -14.94
C ILE A 298 20.35 10.72 -15.41
N ARG A 299 20.80 11.73 -14.66
CA ARG A 299 20.65 13.14 -15.08
C ARG A 299 21.33 13.41 -16.42
N LEU A 300 22.49 12.82 -16.67
CA LEU A 300 23.19 12.94 -17.97
C LEU A 300 22.45 12.23 -19.11
N VAL A 301 21.89 11.05 -18.87
CA VAL A 301 21.22 10.24 -19.91
C VAL A 301 19.86 10.80 -20.29
N LEU A 302 19.08 11.24 -19.30
CA LEU A 302 17.78 11.87 -19.54
C LEU A 302 17.94 13.29 -20.12
N GLY A 303 19.09 13.93 -19.85
CA GLY A 303 19.34 15.32 -20.20
C GLY A 303 18.36 16.28 -19.50
N TYR A 304 18.32 17.52 -19.98
CA TYR A 304 17.32 18.52 -19.59
C TYR A 304 16.09 18.51 -20.52
N LEU A 305 15.84 17.39 -21.20
CA LEU A 305 14.79 17.30 -22.21
C LEU A 305 13.44 17.04 -21.54
N GLY A 306 12.48 17.94 -21.80
CA GLY A 306 11.11 17.85 -21.32
C GLY A 306 10.96 18.04 -19.81
N ASN A 307 9.88 17.48 -19.24
CA ASN A 307 9.56 17.57 -17.81
C ASN A 307 10.35 16.59 -16.94
N SER A 308 11.50 16.08 -17.41
CA SER A 308 12.30 15.09 -16.68
C SER A 308 13.06 15.71 -15.52
N GLN A 309 13.04 15.06 -14.36
CA GLN A 309 13.66 15.52 -13.12
C GLN A 309 14.38 14.39 -12.40
N VAL A 310 15.53 14.71 -11.79
CA VAL A 310 16.26 13.79 -10.91
C VAL A 310 16.41 14.44 -9.55
N ARG A 311 15.79 13.84 -8.52
CA ARG A 311 15.75 14.35 -7.16
C ARG A 311 16.45 13.39 -6.20
N VAL A 312 17.21 13.95 -5.28
CA VAL A 312 17.85 13.23 -4.18
C VAL A 312 17.33 13.83 -2.88
N TYR A 313 16.72 13.01 -2.03
CA TYR A 313 16.25 13.42 -0.71
C TYR A 313 17.35 13.08 0.30
N PRO A 314 18.08 14.09 0.82
CA PRO A 314 19.15 13.83 1.76
C PRO A 314 18.58 13.27 3.08
N GLN A 315 19.40 12.49 3.80
CA GLN A 315 19.08 11.99 5.14
C GLN A 315 17.88 11.02 5.22
N THR A 316 17.46 10.43 4.11
CA THR A 316 16.33 9.47 4.10
C THR A 316 16.80 8.07 3.76
N ASN A 317 16.19 7.06 4.40
CA ASN A 317 16.40 5.66 4.07
C ASN A 317 15.72 5.28 2.73
N ALA A 318 15.86 4.02 2.31
CA ALA A 318 15.30 3.52 1.05
C ALA A 318 13.76 3.63 0.93
N GLU A 319 13.03 3.89 2.02
CA GLU A 319 11.59 4.19 2.02
C GLU A 319 11.26 5.69 1.98
N PHE A 320 12.25 6.54 1.71
CA PHE A 320 12.12 8.00 1.76
C PHE A 320 11.65 8.51 3.13
N LEU A 321 12.00 7.80 4.21
CA LEU A 321 11.74 8.21 5.58
C LEU A 321 13.00 8.78 6.23
N GLN A 322 12.85 9.91 6.92
CA GLN A 322 13.79 10.38 7.92
C GLN A 322 13.60 9.51 9.17
N ARG A 323 14.69 8.92 9.66
CA ARG A 323 14.65 8.10 10.88
C ARG A 323 14.31 8.95 12.10
N GLY A 324 13.69 8.31 13.09
CA GLY A 324 13.47 8.94 14.37
C GLY A 324 14.80 9.22 15.06
N ARG A 325 14.88 10.34 15.79
CA ARG A 325 16.09 10.76 16.48
C ARG A 325 15.77 11.64 17.66
N THR A 326 16.64 11.63 18.66
CA THR A 326 16.60 12.62 19.74
C THR A 326 17.17 13.95 19.22
N SER A 327 16.45 15.06 19.38
CA SER A 327 16.94 16.39 19.06
C SER A 327 17.94 16.92 20.10
N PRO A 328 18.68 18.01 19.78
CA PRO A 328 19.65 18.59 20.71
C PRO A 328 19.06 19.03 22.07
N ASP A 329 17.76 19.28 22.13
CA ASP A 329 16.99 19.60 23.34
C ASP A 329 16.54 18.35 24.14
N GLY A 330 16.92 17.15 23.70
CA GLY A 330 16.59 15.89 24.35
C GLY A 330 15.21 15.32 24.01
N GLN A 331 14.43 15.97 23.13
CA GLN A 331 13.11 15.49 22.73
C GLN A 331 13.18 14.47 21.60
N TRP A 332 12.27 13.50 21.58
CA TRP A 332 12.19 12.55 20.48
C TRP A 332 11.48 13.12 19.26
N GLN A 333 12.15 13.09 18.11
CA GLN A 333 11.55 13.37 16.81
C GLN A 333 11.07 12.08 16.17
N TRP A 334 9.77 11.96 15.97
CA TRP A 334 9.17 10.81 15.28
C TRP A 334 9.67 10.70 13.83
N PRO A 335 9.83 9.48 13.30
CA PRO A 335 10.17 9.31 11.90
C PRO A 335 9.10 9.94 11.01
N LYS A 336 9.50 10.51 9.87
CA LYS A 336 8.58 11.18 8.95
C LYS A 336 9.02 11.03 7.50
N PRO A 337 8.10 11.11 6.53
CA PRO A 337 8.46 11.19 5.12
C PRO A 337 9.42 12.35 4.87
N ALA A 338 10.28 12.18 3.87
CA ALA A 338 11.15 13.25 3.42
C ALA A 338 10.31 14.49 3.06
N ALA A 339 10.74 15.66 3.51
CA ALA A 339 10.05 16.91 3.22
C ALA A 339 9.89 17.08 1.69
N GLY A 340 8.69 17.45 1.24
CA GLY A 340 8.35 17.62 -0.16
C GLY A 340 8.15 16.32 -0.95
N TYR A 341 8.64 15.15 -0.50
CA TYR A 341 8.67 13.92 -1.31
C TYR A 341 7.34 13.58 -1.97
N TRP A 342 6.27 13.52 -1.17
CA TRP A 342 4.97 13.17 -1.69
C TRP A 342 4.28 14.31 -2.44
N GLU A 343 4.45 15.55 -1.98
CA GLU A 343 3.85 16.75 -2.58
C GLU A 343 4.43 16.97 -3.98
N ASP A 344 5.76 17.00 -4.06
CA ASP A 344 6.52 17.12 -5.29
C ASP A 344 6.19 16.02 -6.29
N LEU A 345 6.05 14.78 -5.81
CA LEU A 345 5.72 13.63 -6.64
C LEU A 345 4.32 13.77 -7.23
N VAL A 346 3.32 14.06 -6.40
CA VAL A 346 1.92 14.20 -6.85
C VAL A 346 1.78 15.40 -7.79
N ASP A 347 2.44 16.52 -7.49
CA ASP A 347 2.41 17.71 -8.34
C ASP A 347 3.16 17.50 -9.65
N TRP A 348 4.25 16.74 -9.64
CA TRP A 348 4.90 16.32 -10.88
C TRP A 348 3.98 15.40 -11.70
N LEU A 349 3.35 14.39 -11.10
CA LEU A 349 2.41 13.50 -11.81
C LEU A 349 1.21 14.25 -12.40
N ARG A 350 0.66 15.21 -11.66
CA ARG A 350 -0.46 16.04 -12.14
C ARG A 350 -0.06 16.91 -13.33
N ARG A 351 1.14 17.48 -13.31
CA ARG A 351 1.66 18.31 -14.41
C ARG A 351 2.08 17.47 -15.61
N SER A 352 2.76 16.36 -15.39
CA SER A 352 3.15 15.42 -16.43
C SER A 352 1.95 14.72 -17.05
N GLY A 353 0.79 14.76 -16.39
CA GLY A 353 -0.48 14.31 -16.94
C GLY A 353 -1.31 15.38 -17.66
N ARG A 354 -0.93 16.66 -17.64
CA ARG A 354 -1.58 17.68 -18.48
C ARG A 354 -0.92 17.69 -19.84
#